data_AF-A0A3S2PMP9-F1
#
_entry.id   AF-A0A3S2PMP9-F1
#
_cell.length_a   1.000
_cell.length_b   1.000
_cell.length_c   1.000
_cell.angle_alpha   90.00
_cell.angle_beta   90.00
_cell.angle_gamma   90.00
#
_symmetry.space_group_name_H-M   'P 1'
#
loop_
_entity.id
_entity.type
_entity.pdbx_description
1 polymer ?
#
loop_
_entity_poly.entity_id
_entity_poly.type
_entity_poly.pdbx_seq_one_letter_code
_entity_poly.pdbx_strand_id
1 'polypeptide(L)'
;MRSLKNDTNFSEWVEPRLYILLSLHQRGKEHLQRETNKERMTLRLELIIIFMLQSRGISGKDEHLYKRVGEDVLIDCGAGRSSDQCSDVQWLHDRPKNTETEILTIEINIQKSSVGASRLSVDSDCSLIIRNITYKDAGRYICRIGNWDNVVYLNILIITLSLSDVHGGVDLTCSLKSYYDGFCKQNRIIWMDETRTKLSGKNSEFEVKEQRNCDSVLTVKHQGGNNKRFTCKFLEDNKMKIDADYVLTGFSGKTEHLYHRVGEDVLLPCIDKSSSSSCSDINWLYQKDPSASAITEVKNGIVIQSSVRASRLNVSSNCSLLIRNITDEDAGRYDCQVKNKNDANLVLNTLSISTDPPEVHPRGNESVTLLCSLKRYDKTILCEQNSIIWMDERGSQLTGEGVEFEFRGQTNCVSVLTVKHQSRNNKKFTCKFLEDNEVKIDADYVDVLDLSDSTHSNSVISPDIIIGAVVGVVLVLLVIFAVLLFKTKRAKATNDHNGGKDFQMPTYQNSEPDSGPESELTYASVNHSRSKATSKITIKEEEGEVTYSTVKRN
;
A
#
# COMPACT_ATOMS: atom_id res chain seq x y z
N MET A 1 0.57 44.71 124.40
CA MET A 1 -0.44 45.71 123.94
C MET A 1 -1.68 44.95 123.47
N ARG A 2 -2.85 45.40 123.95
CA ARG A 2 -4.26 44.98 123.70
C ARG A 2 -4.55 44.55 122.24
N SER A 3 -5.28 43.46 121.94
CA SER A 3 -6.74 43.23 122.09
C SER A 3 -7.53 44.12 121.10
N LEU A 4 -8.51 43.72 120.29
CA LEU A 4 -9.51 42.64 120.31
C LEU A 4 -10.18 42.53 118.91
N LYS A 5 -10.87 41.42 118.71
CA LYS A 5 -11.76 41.00 117.61
C LYS A 5 -13.02 41.88 117.51
N ASN A 6 -13.61 42.02 116.31
CA ASN A 6 -15.08 42.11 116.17
C ASN A 6 -15.57 41.76 114.76
N ASP A 7 -16.57 40.89 114.73
CA ASP A 7 -17.37 40.43 113.57
C ASP A 7 -18.43 41.47 113.17
N THR A 8 -18.86 41.52 111.90
CA THR A 8 -20.26 41.25 111.44
C THR A 8 -20.54 41.63 109.97
N ASN A 9 -21.25 40.72 109.29
CA ASN A 9 -21.83 40.77 107.95
C ASN A 9 -22.93 41.84 107.79
N PHE A 10 -23.03 42.48 106.61
CA PHE A 10 -24.30 42.75 105.91
C PHE A 10 -24.09 43.34 104.50
N SER A 11 -24.17 42.51 103.44
CA SER A 11 -24.88 42.82 102.19
C SER A 11 -24.74 41.63 101.22
N GLU A 12 -25.58 40.66 101.48
CA GLU A 12 -25.93 39.58 100.57
C GLU A 12 -26.79 40.15 99.43
N TRP A 13 -26.67 39.60 98.21
CA TRP A 13 -27.57 39.72 97.03
C TRP A 13 -27.20 40.56 95.78
N VAL A 14 -25.91 40.69 95.38
CA VAL A 14 -25.58 41.04 93.96
C VAL A 14 -24.46 40.20 93.32
N GLU A 15 -23.62 39.51 94.09
CA GLU A 15 -22.35 38.98 93.57
C GLU A 15 -22.36 37.63 92.81
N PRO A 16 -23.24 36.63 93.05
CA PRO A 16 -23.10 35.33 92.36
C PRO A 16 -23.43 35.41 90.87
N ARG A 17 -24.41 36.24 90.48
CA ARG A 17 -24.83 36.39 89.08
C ARG A 17 -23.82 37.16 88.25
N LEU A 18 -23.18 38.17 88.84
CA LEU A 18 -22.13 38.94 88.17
C LEU A 18 -20.87 38.11 87.96
N TYR A 19 -20.50 37.27 88.95
CA TYR A 19 -19.35 36.36 88.83
C TYR A 19 -19.58 35.27 87.78
N ILE A 20 -20.80 34.72 87.69
CA ILE A 20 -21.17 33.74 86.64
C ILE A 20 -21.16 34.40 85.26
N LEU A 21 -21.73 35.60 85.11
CA LEU A 21 -21.71 36.34 83.84
C LEU A 21 -20.30 36.75 83.41
N LEU A 22 -19.45 37.20 84.34
CA LEU A 22 -18.04 37.48 84.08
C LEU A 22 -17.28 36.22 83.71
N SER A 23 -17.52 35.08 84.38
CA SER A 23 -16.88 33.80 84.05
C SER A 23 -17.33 33.24 82.70
N LEU A 24 -18.61 33.42 82.32
CA LEU A 24 -19.14 33.04 81.00
C LEU A 24 -18.64 33.99 79.91
N HIS A 25 -18.50 35.29 80.20
CA HIS A 25 -17.93 36.25 79.28
C HIS A 25 -16.42 36.02 79.08
N GLN A 26 -15.68 35.69 80.14
CA GLN A 26 -14.26 35.33 80.08
C GLN A 26 -14.07 34.01 79.32
N ARG A 27 -14.90 32.99 79.61
CA ARG A 27 -14.89 31.70 78.91
C ARG A 27 -15.34 31.82 77.46
N GLY A 28 -16.28 32.71 77.16
CA GLY A 28 -16.70 33.08 75.82
C GLY A 28 -15.59 33.81 75.05
N LYS A 29 -14.86 34.74 75.69
CA LYS A 29 -13.67 35.37 75.12
C LYS A 29 -12.55 34.37 74.87
N GLU A 30 -12.28 33.46 75.79
CA GLU A 30 -11.29 32.39 75.60
C GLU A 30 -11.69 31.41 74.50
N HIS A 31 -12.98 31.06 74.39
CA HIS A 31 -13.49 30.22 73.30
C HIS A 31 -13.41 30.94 71.96
N LEU A 32 -13.82 32.21 71.89
CA LEU A 32 -13.74 33.02 70.68
C LEU A 32 -12.29 33.28 70.27
N GLN A 33 -11.38 33.48 71.23
CA GLN A 33 -9.93 33.60 71.00
C GLN A 33 -9.33 32.26 70.56
N ARG A 34 -9.81 31.12 71.08
CA ARG A 34 -9.43 29.78 70.61
C ARG A 34 -9.94 29.50 69.21
N GLU A 35 -11.18 29.86 68.90
CA GLU A 35 -11.77 29.74 67.56
C GLU A 35 -11.05 30.64 66.58
N THR A 36 -10.83 31.92 66.88
CA THR A 36 -10.04 32.80 66.00
C THR A 36 -8.58 32.35 65.87
N ASN A 37 -7.94 31.84 66.92
CA ASN A 37 -6.60 31.26 66.79
C ASN A 37 -6.59 29.95 66.00
N LYS A 38 -7.64 29.13 66.13
CA LYS A 38 -7.81 27.88 65.36
C LYS A 38 -8.08 28.20 63.90
N GLU A 39 -8.98 29.12 63.58
CA GLU A 39 -9.23 29.63 62.23
C GLU A 39 -7.99 30.29 61.63
N ARG A 40 -7.24 31.07 62.40
CA ARG A 40 -5.99 31.70 61.95
C ARG A 40 -4.87 30.66 61.74
N MET A 41 -4.86 29.58 62.51
CA MET A 41 -3.94 28.45 62.33
C MET A 41 -4.35 27.57 61.15
N THR A 42 -5.65 27.34 60.95
CA THR A 42 -6.20 26.63 59.77
C THR A 42 -5.96 27.43 58.50
N LEU A 43 -6.21 28.74 58.49
CA LEU A 43 -5.90 29.64 57.37
C LEU A 43 -4.40 29.68 57.08
N ARG A 44 -3.53 29.68 58.10
CA ARG A 44 -2.08 29.57 57.91
C ARG A 44 -1.67 28.21 57.35
N LEU A 45 -2.30 27.13 57.81
CA LEU A 45 -2.04 25.77 57.32
C LEU A 45 -2.53 25.62 55.88
N GLU A 46 -3.69 26.17 55.52
CA GLU A 46 -4.21 26.21 54.16
C GLU A 46 -3.34 27.08 53.26
N LEU A 47 -2.88 28.25 53.72
CA LEU A 47 -1.89 29.07 52.99
C LEU A 47 -0.57 28.32 52.78
N ILE A 48 -0.08 27.59 53.79
CA ILE A 48 1.13 26.76 53.63
C ILE A 48 0.86 25.59 52.68
N ILE A 49 -0.30 24.94 52.71
CA ILE A 49 -0.67 23.87 51.79
C ILE A 49 -0.81 24.41 50.36
N ILE A 50 -1.41 25.59 50.18
CA ILE A 50 -1.50 26.28 48.88
C ILE A 50 -0.10 26.68 48.41
N PHE A 51 0.77 27.20 49.29
CA PHE A 51 2.15 27.54 48.95
C PHE A 51 2.97 26.28 48.61
N MET A 52 2.73 25.15 49.29
CA MET A 52 3.33 23.85 48.99
C MET A 52 2.77 23.20 47.71
N LEU A 53 1.50 23.46 47.37
CA LEU A 53 0.86 23.05 46.10
C LEU A 53 1.33 23.91 44.92
N GLN A 54 1.65 25.19 45.16
CA GLN A 54 2.20 26.11 44.15
C GLN A 54 3.71 25.97 43.99
N SER A 55 4.44 25.59 45.06
CA SER A 55 5.83 25.16 44.94
C SER A 55 5.87 23.73 44.37
N ARG A 56 5.68 23.60 43.06
CA ARG A 56 6.31 22.46 42.34
C ARG A 56 7.77 22.50 42.74
N GLY A 57 8.21 21.46 43.45
CA GLY A 57 9.50 21.45 44.14
C GLY A 57 10.62 21.94 43.23
N ILE A 58 11.31 23.01 43.66
CA ILE A 58 12.60 23.41 43.10
C ILE A 58 13.62 22.37 43.61
N SER A 59 13.51 21.16 43.07
CA SER A 59 14.62 20.22 43.03
C SER A 59 15.30 20.51 41.71
N GLY A 60 16.53 21.01 41.75
CA GLY A 60 17.39 21.17 40.57
C GLY A 60 17.77 19.82 39.98
N LYS A 61 16.76 19.06 39.55
CA LYS A 61 16.89 17.85 38.75
C LYS A 61 16.58 18.25 37.33
N ASP A 62 17.54 17.99 36.45
CA ASP A 62 17.36 18.07 35.01
C ASP A 62 16.05 17.37 34.62
N GLU A 63 15.18 18.07 33.90
CA GLU A 63 13.90 17.50 33.49
C GLU A 63 14.10 16.65 32.24
N HIS A 64 13.73 15.37 32.32
CA HIS A 64 13.81 14.43 31.20
C HIS A 64 12.41 14.08 30.71
N LEU A 65 12.10 14.51 29.50
CA LEU A 65 10.89 14.13 28.78
C LEU A 65 11.17 12.90 27.92
N TYR A 66 10.23 11.96 27.89
CA TYR A 66 10.30 10.76 27.05
C TYR A 66 9.11 10.74 26.11
N LYS A 67 9.37 10.66 24.80
CA LYS A 67 8.34 10.70 23.75
C LYS A 67 8.59 9.68 22.65
N ARG A 68 7.56 9.37 21.88
CA ARG A 68 7.66 8.59 20.63
C ARG A 68 7.64 9.50 19.41
N VAL A 69 8.15 8.98 18.30
CA VAL A 69 8.00 9.63 16.99
C VAL A 69 6.51 9.77 16.64
N GLY A 70 6.14 10.95 16.13
CA GLY A 70 4.77 11.29 15.76
C GLY A 70 3.93 11.92 16.87
N GLU A 71 4.40 11.92 18.12
CA GLU A 71 3.73 12.60 19.22
C GLU A 71 4.01 14.11 19.20
N ASP A 72 3.17 14.86 19.91
CA ASP A 72 3.40 16.27 20.22
C ASP A 72 4.02 16.40 21.62
N VAL A 73 4.84 17.42 21.82
CA VAL A 73 5.45 17.75 23.12
C VAL A 73 5.31 19.24 23.39
N LEU A 74 4.96 19.53 24.64
CA LEU A 74 5.08 20.82 25.26
C LEU A 74 6.31 20.77 26.17
N ILE A 75 7.28 21.64 25.93
CA ILE A 75 8.48 21.79 26.75
C ILE A 75 8.26 23.03 27.61
N ASP A 76 8.02 22.80 28.90
CA ASP A 76 7.76 23.86 29.87
C ASP A 76 9.01 24.75 30.02
N CYS A 77 8.86 26.05 29.85
CA CYS A 77 9.94 26.99 30.11
C CYS A 77 10.18 27.18 31.63
N GLY A 78 9.16 26.89 32.46
CA GLY A 78 9.20 27.12 33.90
C GLY A 78 9.16 28.60 34.30
N ALA A 79 8.80 29.49 33.36
CA ALA A 79 8.82 30.93 33.56
C ALA A 79 7.69 31.45 34.46
N GLY A 80 6.55 30.73 34.51
CA GLY A 80 5.35 31.17 35.23
C GLY A 80 4.77 32.49 34.71
N ARG A 81 4.96 32.79 33.42
CA ARG A 81 4.60 34.07 32.77
C ARG A 81 3.38 33.93 31.86
N SER A 82 2.78 35.06 31.50
CA SER A 82 1.72 35.18 30.49
C SER A 82 2.26 35.62 29.12
N SER A 83 1.47 35.44 28.06
CA SER A 83 1.89 35.53 26.65
C SER A 83 2.49 36.88 26.24
N ASP A 84 2.10 37.96 26.93
CA ASP A 84 2.57 39.33 26.74
C ASP A 84 3.98 39.57 27.30
N GLN A 85 4.55 38.61 28.03
CA GLN A 85 5.85 38.69 28.70
C GLN A 85 6.89 37.71 28.12
N CYS A 86 6.62 37.12 26.94
CA CYS A 86 7.52 36.15 26.30
C CYS A 86 8.53 36.79 25.33
N SER A 87 8.54 38.12 25.18
CA SER A 87 9.37 38.81 24.19
C SER A 87 10.88 38.67 24.45
N ASP A 88 11.29 38.46 25.70
CA ASP A 88 12.68 38.24 26.11
C ASP A 88 13.08 36.76 26.20
N VAL A 89 12.17 35.84 25.86
CA VAL A 89 12.39 34.40 25.95
C VAL A 89 13.06 33.89 24.68
N GLN A 90 14.14 33.15 24.85
CA GLN A 90 14.85 32.53 23.74
C GLN A 90 14.94 31.01 23.92
N TRP A 91 14.46 30.26 22.93
CA TRP A 91 14.62 28.81 22.89
C TRP A 91 15.84 28.42 22.06
N LEU A 92 16.68 27.58 22.65
CA LEU A 92 17.88 27.02 22.06
C LEU A 92 17.78 25.49 22.05
N HIS A 93 18.38 24.86 21.03
CA HIS A 93 18.40 23.41 20.90
C HIS A 93 19.80 22.90 20.56
N ASP A 94 20.34 22.09 21.46
CA ASP A 94 21.58 21.36 21.25
C ASP A 94 21.25 19.93 20.79
N ARG A 95 21.58 19.64 19.53
CA ARG A 95 21.42 18.29 18.98
C ARG A 95 22.50 17.33 19.51
N PRO A 96 22.18 16.03 19.64
CA PRO A 96 23.15 15.01 20.00
C PRO A 96 24.34 15.03 19.05
N LYS A 97 25.56 15.05 19.60
CA LYS A 97 26.85 15.03 18.86
C LYS A 97 27.13 16.27 18.00
N ASN A 98 26.28 17.29 18.03
CA ASN A 98 26.55 18.57 17.38
C ASN A 98 27.30 19.51 18.34
N THR A 99 28.23 20.30 17.81
CA THR A 99 28.95 21.33 18.59
C THR A 99 28.25 22.68 18.55
N GLU A 100 27.35 22.90 17.60
CA GLU A 100 26.63 24.16 17.43
C GLU A 100 25.21 24.09 18.02
N THR A 101 24.92 25.06 18.90
CA THR A 101 23.58 25.31 19.45
C THR A 101 22.71 26.00 18.40
N GLU A 102 21.57 25.41 18.07
CA GLU A 102 20.59 26.01 17.16
C GLU A 102 19.66 26.96 17.92
N ILE A 103 19.48 28.17 17.40
CA ILE A 103 18.49 29.11 17.91
C ILE A 103 17.15 28.77 17.25
N LEU A 104 16.14 28.45 18.06
CA LEU A 104 14.79 28.09 17.57
C LEU A 104 13.86 29.30 17.49
N THR A 105 14.01 30.25 18.43
CA THR A 105 13.21 31.48 18.47
C THR A 105 14.09 32.72 18.55
N ILE A 106 13.61 33.80 17.93
CA ILE A 106 14.10 35.15 18.16
C ILE A 106 12.89 35.90 18.74
N GLU A 107 12.99 36.28 20.01
CA GLU A 107 11.83 36.71 20.81
C GLU A 107 10.75 35.60 20.81
N ILE A 108 9.52 35.91 20.41
CA ILE A 108 8.40 34.95 20.31
C ILE A 108 8.30 34.25 18.94
N ASN A 109 9.06 34.71 17.94
CA ASN A 109 8.89 34.23 16.58
C ASN A 109 9.82 33.05 16.30
N ILE A 110 9.25 31.96 15.77
CA ILE A 110 10.03 30.82 15.29
C ILE A 110 10.95 31.26 14.15
N GLN A 111 12.23 30.94 14.28
CA GLN A 111 13.21 31.24 13.26
C GLN A 111 12.98 30.35 12.03
N LYS A 112 12.55 30.93 10.91
CA LYS A 112 12.18 30.19 9.67
C LYS A 112 13.31 29.36 9.06
N SER A 113 14.57 29.67 9.38
CA SER A 113 15.74 28.90 8.94
C SER A 113 15.99 27.63 9.76
N SER A 114 15.28 27.44 10.88
CA SER A 114 15.42 26.25 11.71
C SER A 114 14.85 25.00 11.02
N VAL A 115 15.53 23.87 11.17
CA VAL A 115 15.11 22.59 10.57
C VAL A 115 13.83 22.13 11.26
N GLY A 116 12.71 22.13 10.52
CA GLY A 116 11.41 21.75 11.07
C GLY A 116 10.61 22.91 11.67
N ALA A 117 10.99 24.16 11.40
CA ALA A 117 10.32 25.37 11.87
C ALA A 117 8.79 25.40 11.67
N SER A 118 8.26 24.72 10.63
CA SER A 118 6.82 24.63 10.39
C SER A 118 6.03 23.86 11.46
N ARG A 119 6.71 23.07 12.31
CA ARG A 119 6.11 22.26 13.38
C ARG A 119 6.28 22.88 14.77
N LEU A 120 7.07 23.94 14.88
CA LEU A 120 7.35 24.62 16.13
C LEU A 120 6.34 25.75 16.35
N SER A 121 5.93 25.95 17.60
CA SER A 121 5.18 27.12 18.03
C SER A 121 5.47 27.40 19.49
N VAL A 122 5.34 28.65 19.93
CA VAL A 122 5.44 29.02 21.35
C VAL A 122 4.03 29.19 21.88
N ASP A 123 3.73 28.57 23.02
CA ASP A 123 2.45 28.70 23.70
C ASP A 123 2.38 29.99 24.54
N SER A 124 1.19 30.32 25.03
CA SER A 124 0.88 31.51 25.81
C SER A 124 1.62 31.63 27.15
N ASP A 125 2.23 30.56 27.65
CA ASP A 125 3.06 30.53 28.86
C ASP A 125 4.57 30.56 28.55
N CYS A 126 4.92 30.87 27.29
CA CYS A 126 6.26 30.84 26.72
C CYS A 126 6.88 29.43 26.53
N SER A 127 6.10 28.37 26.75
CA SER A 127 6.53 26.99 26.55
C SER A 127 6.66 26.66 25.06
N LEU A 128 7.61 25.80 24.70
CA LEU A 128 7.83 25.40 23.31
C LEU A 128 6.95 24.19 22.97
N ILE A 129 6.13 24.33 21.94
CA ILE A 129 5.38 23.23 21.34
C ILE A 129 6.11 22.72 20.11
N ILE A 130 6.32 21.41 20.05
CA ILE A 130 6.81 20.72 18.86
C ILE A 130 5.75 19.71 18.45
N ARG A 131 5.16 19.91 17.27
CA ARG A 131 4.17 18.99 16.70
C ARG A 131 4.83 17.90 15.88
N ASN A 132 4.25 16.70 15.88
CA ASN A 132 4.67 15.57 15.06
C ASN A 132 6.19 15.36 15.12
N ILE A 133 6.68 15.05 16.32
CA ILE A 133 8.10 14.96 16.65
C ILE A 133 8.78 13.85 15.83
N THR A 134 10.03 14.08 15.43
CA THR A 134 10.89 13.11 14.76
C THR A 134 12.09 12.76 15.64
N TYR A 135 12.78 11.65 15.36
CA TYR A 135 13.97 11.25 16.14
C TYR A 135 15.11 12.29 16.13
N LYS A 136 15.11 13.23 15.16
CA LYS A 136 16.09 14.32 15.05
C LYS A 136 15.82 15.49 16.01
N ASP A 137 14.64 15.53 16.60
CA ASP A 137 14.24 16.52 17.60
C ASP A 137 14.69 16.08 19.01
N ALA A 138 15.27 14.88 19.18
CA ALA A 138 15.86 14.50 20.45
C ALA A 138 17.09 15.37 20.73
N GLY A 139 17.25 15.83 21.96
CA GLY A 139 18.32 16.75 22.31
C GLY A 139 18.10 17.48 23.62
N ARG A 140 18.94 18.49 23.85
CA ARG A 140 18.87 19.37 25.02
C ARG A 140 18.25 20.70 24.58
N TYR A 141 17.13 21.05 25.19
CA TYR A 141 16.43 22.30 24.96
C TYR A 141 16.70 23.25 26.12
N ILE A 142 16.95 24.52 25.79
CA ILE A 142 17.25 25.55 26.78
C ILE A 142 16.27 26.68 26.58
N CYS A 143 15.47 26.97 27.61
CA CYS A 143 14.71 28.20 27.70
C CYS A 143 15.58 29.25 28.40
N ARG A 144 15.98 30.29 27.68
CA ARG A 144 16.80 31.37 28.21
C ARG A 144 15.96 32.62 28.43
N ILE A 145 16.03 33.14 29.66
CA ILE A 145 15.38 34.37 30.08
C ILE A 145 16.41 35.25 30.80
N GLY A 146 16.97 36.23 30.10
CA GLY A 146 18.08 37.03 30.63
C GLY A 146 19.28 36.16 31.03
N ASN A 147 19.55 36.06 32.33
CA ASN A 147 20.64 35.24 32.89
C ASN A 147 20.17 33.88 33.45
N TRP A 148 18.89 33.56 33.30
CA TRP A 148 18.31 32.31 33.79
C TRP A 148 18.09 31.34 32.63
N ASP A 149 18.67 30.14 32.76
CA ASP A 149 18.50 29.06 31.80
C ASP A 149 17.72 27.92 32.47
N ASN A 150 16.58 27.55 31.89
CA ASN A 150 15.89 26.30 32.18
C ASN A 150 16.28 25.26 31.13
N VAL A 151 16.66 24.07 31.57
CA VAL A 151 17.16 23.01 30.70
C VAL A 151 16.22 21.81 30.76
N VAL A 152 15.75 21.39 29.59
CA VAL A 152 14.90 20.21 29.43
C VAL A 152 15.50 19.28 28.39
N TYR A 153 15.58 17.99 28.74
CA TYR A 153 16.13 16.95 27.87
C TYR A 153 14.99 16.18 27.21
N LEU A 154 14.87 16.27 25.89
CA LEU A 154 13.90 15.49 25.12
C LEU A 154 14.55 14.20 24.63
N ASN A 155 14.03 13.07 25.12
CA ASN A 155 14.48 11.73 24.76
C ASN A 155 13.41 11.04 23.92
N ILE A 156 13.81 10.48 22.79
CA ILE A 156 12.87 9.90 21.83
C ILE A 156 13.15 8.42 21.64
N LEU A 157 12.14 7.60 21.92
CA LEU A 157 12.18 6.17 21.65
C LEU A 157 11.66 5.90 20.22
N ILE A 158 12.46 5.19 19.44
CA ILE A 158 12.09 4.78 18.08
C ILE A 158 12.41 3.30 17.87
N ILE A 159 11.53 2.60 17.14
CA ILE A 159 11.80 1.27 16.61
C ILE A 159 11.96 1.39 15.10
N THR A 160 13.12 0.97 14.59
CA THR A 160 13.41 0.89 13.15
C THR A 160 13.54 -0.55 12.71
N LEU A 161 13.10 -0.84 11.49
CA LEU A 161 13.18 -2.19 10.91
C LEU A 161 14.26 -2.23 9.82
N SER A 162 15.09 -3.27 9.83
CA SER A 162 16.08 -3.57 8.80
C SER A 162 16.08 -5.06 8.45
N LEU A 163 16.55 -5.40 7.24
CA LEU A 163 16.81 -6.79 6.88
C LEU A 163 17.93 -7.36 7.76
N SER A 164 17.76 -8.60 8.21
CA SER A 164 18.78 -9.30 9.00
C SER A 164 19.74 -10.07 8.09
N ASP A 165 20.98 -10.27 8.53
CA ASP A 165 21.94 -11.16 7.88
C ASP A 165 21.56 -12.65 7.98
N VAL A 166 20.57 -12.97 8.82
CA VAL A 166 19.96 -14.30 8.93
C VAL A 166 18.90 -14.46 7.82
N HIS A 167 19.02 -15.51 7.00
CA HIS A 167 18.11 -15.78 5.89
C HIS A 167 16.63 -15.77 6.34
N GLY A 168 15.83 -14.87 5.75
CA GLY A 168 14.41 -14.70 6.07
C GLY A 168 14.10 -14.03 7.42
N GLY A 169 15.10 -13.48 8.12
CA GLY A 169 14.94 -12.77 9.39
C GLY A 169 14.82 -11.25 9.23
N VAL A 170 14.19 -10.60 10.21
CA VAL A 170 14.10 -9.13 10.31
C VAL A 170 14.71 -8.65 11.62
N ASP A 171 15.45 -7.55 11.57
CA ASP A 171 16.05 -6.91 12.74
C ASP A 171 15.18 -5.71 13.15
N LEU A 172 14.55 -5.81 14.31
CA LEU A 172 13.89 -4.70 14.98
C LEU A 172 14.91 -4.01 15.89
N THR A 173 15.33 -2.80 15.52
CA THR A 173 16.26 -2.00 16.32
C THR A 173 15.47 -0.99 17.13
N CYS A 174 15.50 -1.12 18.45
CA CYS A 174 14.96 -0.12 19.36
C CYS A 174 16.08 0.80 19.82
N SER A 175 15.90 2.09 19.56
CA SER A 175 16.87 3.14 19.84
C SER A 175 16.25 4.20 20.73
N LEU A 176 16.91 4.53 21.84
CA LEU A 176 16.62 5.76 22.57
C LEU A 176 17.57 6.85 22.09
N LYS A 177 17.06 7.85 21.39
CA LYS A 177 17.84 9.05 21.02
C LYS A 177 17.79 10.05 22.17
N SER A 178 18.96 10.45 22.65
CA SER A 178 19.16 11.36 23.79
C SER A 178 20.38 12.25 23.53
N TYR A 179 20.48 13.36 24.26
CA TYR A 179 21.63 14.27 24.18
C TYR A 179 22.94 13.62 24.68
N TYR A 180 22.87 12.78 25.72
CA TYR A 180 24.04 12.08 26.28
C TYR A 180 24.04 10.60 25.90
N ASP A 181 25.08 10.15 25.18
CA ASP A 181 25.26 8.72 24.84
C ASP A 181 25.46 7.84 26.10
N GLY A 182 26.01 8.41 27.18
CA GLY A 182 26.26 7.70 28.45
C GLY A 182 25.03 7.39 29.29
N PHE A 183 23.84 7.83 28.86
CA PHE A 183 22.59 7.64 29.60
C PHE A 183 22.10 6.18 29.54
N CYS A 184 22.51 5.40 28.54
CA CYS A 184 22.16 3.98 28.43
C CYS A 184 23.30 3.08 28.88
N LYS A 185 23.33 2.76 30.18
CA LYS A 185 24.10 1.60 30.68
C LYS A 185 23.50 0.29 30.11
N GLN A 186 24.28 -0.80 30.12
CA GLN A 186 23.80 -2.13 29.70
C GLN A 186 22.47 -2.49 30.38
N ASN A 187 21.59 -3.19 29.64
CA ASN A 187 20.31 -3.73 30.10
C ASN A 187 19.22 -2.71 30.50
N ARG A 188 19.25 -1.50 29.93
CA ARG A 188 18.19 -0.49 30.10
C ARG A 188 17.07 -0.59 29.06
N ILE A 189 17.29 -1.30 27.95
CA ILE A 189 16.28 -1.58 26.94
C ILE A 189 15.90 -3.05 27.01
N ILE A 190 14.60 -3.33 27.09
CA ILE A 190 14.06 -4.69 27.09
C ILE A 190 12.99 -4.86 26.03
N TRP A 191 12.90 -6.08 25.49
CA TRP A 191 11.86 -6.49 24.57
C TRP A 191 10.84 -7.36 25.28
N MET A 192 9.58 -7.22 24.88
CA MET A 192 8.49 -8.09 25.29
C MET A 192 7.69 -8.57 24.08
N ASP A 193 7.11 -9.75 24.19
CA ASP A 193 6.10 -10.23 23.25
C ASP A 193 4.68 -9.71 23.58
N GLU A 194 3.72 -10.16 22.78
CA GLU A 194 2.27 -9.90 22.92
C GLU A 194 1.68 -10.38 24.25
N THR A 195 2.28 -11.39 24.89
CA THR A 195 1.87 -11.89 26.21
C THR A 195 2.50 -11.07 27.35
N ARG A 196 3.28 -10.02 27.01
CA ARG A 196 4.10 -9.21 27.93
C ARG A 196 5.20 -10.01 28.63
N THR A 197 5.63 -11.11 28.03
CA THR A 197 6.75 -11.90 28.52
C THR A 197 8.04 -11.26 28.05
N LYS A 198 9.02 -11.10 28.95
CA LYS A 198 10.33 -10.53 28.63
C LYS A 198 11.10 -11.47 27.70
N LEU A 199 11.52 -10.97 26.56
CA LEU A 199 12.36 -11.69 25.61
C LEU A 199 13.83 -11.57 26.01
N SER A 200 14.55 -12.69 26.00
CA SER A 200 15.98 -12.74 26.32
C SER A 200 16.65 -13.94 25.64
N GLY A 201 17.91 -13.78 25.27
CA GLY A 201 18.69 -14.83 24.62
C GLY A 201 18.24 -15.14 23.20
N LYS A 202 18.37 -16.40 22.81
CA LYS A 202 18.13 -16.90 21.45
C LYS A 202 17.31 -18.20 21.51
N ASN A 203 16.33 -18.32 20.63
CA ASN A 203 15.59 -19.56 20.40
C ASN A 203 15.34 -19.78 18.89
N SER A 204 14.44 -20.69 18.55
CA SER A 204 14.03 -20.96 17.16
C SER A 204 13.29 -19.79 16.51
N GLU A 205 12.68 -18.89 17.29
CA GLU A 205 11.78 -17.83 16.82
C GLU A 205 12.44 -16.45 16.77
N PHE A 206 13.37 -16.17 17.67
CA PHE A 206 14.02 -14.88 17.79
C PHE A 206 15.41 -14.97 18.42
N GLU A 207 16.13 -13.86 18.33
CA GLU A 207 17.42 -13.62 18.98
C GLU A 207 17.48 -12.17 19.45
N VAL A 208 17.62 -11.95 20.76
CA VAL A 208 17.83 -10.63 21.34
C VAL A 208 19.34 -10.38 21.42
N LYS A 209 19.84 -9.45 20.61
CA LYS A 209 21.24 -9.02 20.66
C LYS A 209 21.46 -8.16 21.91
N GLU A 210 22.66 -8.25 22.48
CA GLU A 210 23.05 -7.41 23.61
C GLU A 210 22.95 -5.93 23.26
N GLN A 211 22.42 -5.14 24.20
CA GLN A 211 22.31 -3.69 24.04
C GLN A 211 23.72 -3.07 23.94
N ARG A 212 23.95 -2.32 22.87
CA ARG A 212 25.14 -1.48 22.71
C ARG A 212 24.72 -0.02 22.73
N ASN A 213 25.27 0.76 23.67
CA ASN A 213 24.83 2.14 23.93
C ASN A 213 23.31 2.19 24.19
N CYS A 214 22.58 3.06 23.48
CA CYS A 214 21.12 3.17 23.54
C CYS A 214 20.39 2.37 22.45
N ASP A 215 21.05 1.38 21.83
CA ASP A 215 20.46 0.56 20.79
C ASP A 215 20.39 -0.91 21.24
N SER A 216 19.21 -1.51 21.10
CA SER A 216 18.98 -2.94 21.31
C SER A 216 18.27 -3.52 20.09
N VAL A 217 18.74 -4.69 19.64
CA VAL A 217 18.23 -5.32 18.42
C VAL A 217 17.55 -6.64 18.78
N LEU A 218 16.31 -6.79 18.35
CA LEU A 218 15.55 -8.04 18.36
C LEU A 218 15.50 -8.56 16.93
N THR A 219 16.25 -9.63 16.66
CA THR A 219 16.17 -10.37 15.40
C THR A 219 15.01 -11.35 15.51
N VAL A 220 13.97 -11.17 14.70
CA VAL A 220 12.84 -12.10 14.61
C VAL A 220 13.09 -12.99 13.41
N LYS A 221 13.11 -14.31 13.63
CA LYS A 221 13.30 -15.32 12.58
C LYS A 221 11.97 -15.62 11.92
N HIS A 222 12.03 -15.99 10.64
CA HIS A 222 10.88 -16.32 9.79
C HIS A 222 9.83 -17.16 10.53
N GLN A 223 8.62 -16.60 10.69
CA GLN A 223 7.47 -17.32 11.24
C GLN A 223 6.23 -16.98 10.42
N GLY A 224 5.69 -18.00 9.76
CA GLY A 224 4.40 -17.91 9.10
C GLY A 224 3.27 -17.79 10.13
N GLY A 225 2.35 -16.86 9.90
CA GLY A 225 0.96 -17.11 10.25
C GLY A 225 0.20 -16.06 11.06
N ASN A 226 0.81 -15.05 11.71
CA ASN A 226 0.04 -14.03 12.45
C ASN A 226 0.79 -12.70 12.60
N ASN A 227 0.05 -11.60 12.80
CA ASN A 227 0.60 -10.32 13.22
C ASN A 227 1.15 -10.46 14.65
N LYS A 228 2.47 -10.43 14.82
CA LYS A 228 3.09 -10.47 16.15
C LYS A 228 3.32 -9.06 16.66
N ARG A 229 3.02 -8.80 17.94
CA ARG A 229 3.31 -7.52 18.58
C ARG A 229 4.55 -7.65 19.45
N PHE A 230 5.51 -6.76 19.23
CA PHE A 230 6.69 -6.62 20.07
C PHE A 230 6.67 -5.25 20.74
N THR A 231 6.93 -5.22 22.04
CA THR A 231 7.04 -3.96 22.80
C THR A 231 8.48 -3.77 23.23
N CYS A 232 9.10 -2.67 22.79
CA CYS A 232 10.36 -2.21 23.36
C CYS A 232 10.07 -1.30 24.55
N LYS A 233 10.77 -1.51 25.67
CA LYS A 233 10.70 -0.65 26.86
C LYS A 233 12.07 -0.10 27.23
N PHE A 234 12.09 1.17 27.61
CA PHE A 234 13.23 1.80 28.26
C PHE A 234 13.00 1.90 29.78
N LEU A 235 14.01 1.47 30.52
CA LEU A 235 14.05 1.41 31.98
C LEU A 235 15.14 2.36 32.50
N GLU A 236 14.79 3.11 33.54
CA GLU A 236 15.73 3.88 34.34
C GLU A 236 15.47 3.55 35.83
N ASP A 237 16.52 3.20 36.56
CA ASP A 237 16.46 2.75 37.96
C ASP A 237 15.41 1.64 38.19
N ASN A 238 15.36 0.68 37.27
CA ASN A 238 14.38 -0.42 37.22
C ASN A 238 12.92 0.00 37.08
N LYS A 239 12.65 1.28 36.79
CA LYS A 239 11.31 1.80 36.50
C LYS A 239 11.15 2.07 35.01
N MET A 240 10.02 1.66 34.46
CA MET A 240 9.67 1.96 33.07
C MET A 240 9.42 3.46 32.90
N LYS A 241 10.10 4.05 31.92
CA LYS A 241 9.94 5.47 31.56
C LYS A 241 9.15 5.66 30.28
N ILE A 242 9.37 4.78 29.30
CA ILE A 242 8.67 4.81 28.02
C ILE A 242 8.68 3.43 27.37
N ASP A 243 7.67 3.15 26.58
CA ASP A 243 7.57 1.99 25.71
C ASP A 243 7.10 2.36 24.30
N ALA A 244 7.46 1.52 23.35
CA ALA A 244 7.02 1.61 21.97
C ALA A 244 6.60 0.23 21.51
N ASP A 245 5.41 0.16 20.91
CA ASP A 245 4.91 -1.04 20.28
C ASP A 245 5.30 -1.04 18.81
N TYR A 246 5.77 -2.19 18.35
CA TYR A 246 5.89 -2.51 16.95
C TYR A 246 4.99 -3.70 16.65
N VAL A 247 4.00 -3.49 15.79
CA VAL A 247 3.21 -4.59 15.25
C VAL A 247 3.94 -5.08 14.02
N LEU A 248 4.56 -6.24 14.14
CA LEU A 248 5.03 -7.01 13.01
C LEU A 248 3.81 -7.57 12.29
N THR A 249 3.17 -6.72 11.48
CA THR A 249 2.14 -7.18 10.54
C THR A 249 2.81 -8.11 9.58
N GLY A 250 2.27 -9.32 9.43
CA GLY A 250 2.91 -10.44 8.75
C GLY A 250 3.73 -9.96 7.57
N PHE A 251 5.05 -9.93 7.73
CA PHE A 251 5.91 -10.08 6.58
C PHE A 251 5.47 -11.42 5.98
N SER A 252 4.68 -11.38 4.91
CA SER A 252 4.95 -12.30 3.82
C SER A 252 6.28 -11.84 3.19
N GLY A 253 7.36 -11.91 3.98
CA GLY A 253 8.71 -12.01 3.46
C GLY A 253 8.93 -13.36 2.77
N LYS A 254 7.88 -14.18 2.63
CA LYS A 254 7.80 -15.14 1.56
C LYS A 254 7.70 -14.33 0.27
N THR A 255 8.83 -14.20 -0.41
CA THR A 255 8.81 -14.08 -1.86
C THR A 255 7.86 -15.16 -2.36
N GLU A 256 6.67 -14.78 -2.79
CA GLU A 256 5.70 -15.77 -3.26
C GLU A 256 6.16 -16.22 -4.64
N HIS A 257 6.60 -17.48 -4.73
CA HIS A 257 6.96 -18.08 -6.01
C HIS A 257 5.68 -18.50 -6.71
N LEU A 258 5.33 -17.74 -7.74
CA LEU A 258 4.25 -18.05 -8.66
C LEU A 258 4.83 -18.85 -9.82
N TYR A 259 4.09 -19.87 -10.26
CA TYR A 259 4.47 -20.72 -11.37
C TYR A 259 3.35 -20.69 -12.41
N HIS A 260 3.68 -20.26 -13.63
CA HIS A 260 2.72 -20.17 -14.73
C HIS A 260 3.31 -20.68 -16.04
N ARG A 261 2.43 -21.11 -16.97
CA ARG A 261 2.87 -21.53 -18.30
C ARG A 261 2.98 -20.32 -19.22
N VAL A 262 3.95 -20.37 -20.13
CA VAL A 262 4.01 -19.41 -21.24
C VAL A 262 2.70 -19.45 -22.03
N GLY A 263 2.14 -18.28 -22.34
CA GLY A 263 0.83 -18.14 -22.99
C GLY A 263 -0.34 -17.83 -22.04
N GLU A 264 -0.18 -18.02 -20.73
CA GLU A 264 -1.23 -17.74 -19.74
C GLU A 264 -1.33 -16.24 -19.38
N ASP A 265 -2.46 -15.86 -18.80
CA ASP A 265 -2.62 -14.57 -18.13
C ASP A 265 -2.37 -14.75 -16.63
N VAL A 266 -1.66 -13.81 -16.00
CA VAL A 266 -1.37 -13.84 -14.55
C VAL A 266 -1.82 -12.55 -13.87
N LEU A 267 -2.46 -12.70 -12.71
CA LEU A 267 -2.84 -11.59 -11.84
C LEU A 267 -1.97 -11.60 -10.59
N LEU A 268 -1.07 -10.64 -10.48
CA LEU A 268 -0.13 -10.48 -9.36
C LEU A 268 -0.79 -9.67 -8.24
N PRO A 269 -1.07 -10.26 -7.07
CA PRO A 269 -1.79 -9.58 -6.00
C PRO A 269 -0.92 -8.51 -5.31
N CYS A 270 -1.53 -7.38 -4.97
CA CYS A 270 -0.95 -6.42 -4.00
C CYS A 270 -1.72 -6.56 -2.68
N ILE A 271 -1.00 -6.71 -1.56
CA ILE A 271 -1.55 -7.26 -0.31
C ILE A 271 -2.24 -6.19 0.55
N ASP A 272 -1.75 -4.94 0.52
CA ASP A 272 -2.36 -3.86 1.27
C ASP A 272 -3.56 -3.30 0.52
N LYS A 273 -4.71 -3.32 1.20
CA LYS A 273 -5.91 -2.65 0.71
C LYS A 273 -5.63 -1.16 0.76
N SER A 274 -5.19 -0.61 -0.38
CA SER A 274 -5.05 0.82 -0.59
C SER A 274 -6.20 1.56 0.08
N SER A 275 -5.89 2.58 0.88
CA SER A 275 -6.91 3.48 1.46
C SER A 275 -7.69 4.27 0.39
N SER A 276 -7.24 4.17 -0.87
CA SER A 276 -7.82 4.82 -2.04
C SER A 276 -8.40 3.78 -3.00
N SER A 277 -9.64 3.98 -3.44
CA SER A 277 -10.29 3.18 -4.49
C SER A 277 -9.70 3.42 -5.90
N SER A 278 -8.71 4.32 -6.05
CA SER A 278 -8.11 4.68 -7.34
C SER A 278 -6.70 4.12 -7.56
N CYS A 279 -6.13 3.35 -6.62
CA CYS A 279 -4.76 2.81 -6.69
C CYS A 279 -3.66 3.87 -6.87
N SER A 280 -3.96 5.15 -6.61
CA SER A 280 -3.05 6.29 -6.81
C SER A 280 -1.75 6.20 -6.00
N ASP A 281 -1.74 5.40 -4.93
CA ASP A 281 -0.63 5.27 -4.00
C ASP A 281 0.23 4.03 -4.29
N ILE A 282 -0.08 3.31 -5.38
CA ILE A 282 0.54 2.03 -5.76
C ILE A 282 1.55 2.22 -6.90
N ASN A 283 2.75 1.68 -6.70
CA ASN A 283 3.75 1.48 -7.74
C ASN A 283 4.06 -0.01 -7.88
N TRP A 284 4.30 -0.46 -9.11
CA TRP A 284 4.83 -1.79 -9.39
C TRP A 284 6.22 -1.67 -10.00
N LEU A 285 7.17 -2.41 -9.42
CA LEU A 285 8.52 -2.53 -9.93
C LEU A 285 8.75 -3.96 -10.40
N TYR A 286 9.44 -4.09 -11.53
CA TYR A 286 9.84 -5.37 -12.10
C TYR A 286 11.36 -5.45 -12.17
N GLN A 287 11.92 -6.60 -11.81
CA GLN A 287 13.33 -6.90 -11.90
C GLN A 287 13.51 -8.26 -12.56
N LYS A 288 14.18 -8.28 -13.71
CA LYS A 288 14.32 -9.49 -14.53
C LYS A 288 15.12 -10.59 -13.85
N ASP A 289 16.26 -10.24 -13.26
CA ASP A 289 17.12 -11.14 -12.48
C ASP A 289 17.93 -10.31 -11.47
N PRO A 290 18.62 -10.94 -10.49
CA PRO A 290 19.35 -10.23 -9.45
C PRO A 290 20.43 -9.25 -9.96
N SER A 291 20.91 -9.42 -11.20
CA SER A 291 21.91 -8.55 -11.81
C SER A 291 21.30 -7.36 -12.56
N ALA A 292 20.01 -7.43 -12.91
CA ALA A 292 19.30 -6.38 -13.60
C ALA A 292 18.82 -5.28 -12.64
N SER A 293 18.77 -4.03 -13.12
CA SER A 293 18.13 -2.94 -12.38
C SER A 293 16.61 -3.12 -12.36
N ALA A 294 15.98 -2.78 -11.23
CA ALA A 294 14.52 -2.73 -11.14
C ALA A 294 13.98 -1.58 -12.02
N ILE A 295 12.95 -1.86 -12.81
CA ILE A 295 12.23 -0.89 -13.63
C ILE A 295 10.84 -0.67 -13.07
N THR A 296 10.35 0.56 -13.12
CA THR A 296 8.96 0.85 -12.74
C THR A 296 8.04 0.55 -13.91
N GLU A 297 7.11 -0.38 -13.73
CA GLU A 297 6.12 -0.77 -14.74
C GLU A 297 4.79 -0.02 -14.53
N VAL A 298 4.45 0.26 -13.27
CA VAL A 298 3.26 1.03 -12.89
C VAL A 298 3.67 2.12 -11.90
N LYS A 299 3.20 3.34 -12.14
CA LYS A 299 3.40 4.46 -11.23
C LYS A 299 2.07 5.12 -10.89
N ASN A 300 1.78 5.27 -9.60
CA ASN A 300 0.54 5.82 -9.09
C ASN A 300 -0.72 5.15 -9.69
N GLY A 301 -0.69 3.82 -9.82
CA GLY A 301 -1.77 3.03 -10.42
C GLY A 301 -1.87 3.10 -11.95
N ILE A 302 -0.98 3.83 -12.63
CA ILE A 302 -0.98 3.99 -14.09
C ILE A 302 0.20 3.24 -14.71
N VAL A 303 -0.07 2.39 -15.71
CA VAL A 303 0.96 1.67 -16.47
C VAL A 303 1.84 2.66 -17.25
N ILE A 304 3.15 2.54 -17.10
CA ILE A 304 4.13 3.36 -17.82
C ILE A 304 4.21 2.90 -19.28
N GLN A 305 3.72 3.74 -20.19
CA GLN A 305 3.60 3.40 -21.62
C GLN A 305 4.95 3.27 -22.35
N SER A 306 6.04 3.78 -21.78
CA SER A 306 7.38 3.61 -22.34
C SER A 306 7.97 2.22 -22.08
N SER A 307 7.33 1.39 -21.24
CA SER A 307 7.74 0.00 -21.05
C SER A 307 7.42 -0.84 -22.28
N VAL A 308 8.35 -1.70 -22.68
CA VAL A 308 8.15 -2.68 -23.76
C VAL A 308 7.02 -3.67 -23.47
N ARG A 309 6.66 -3.85 -22.19
CA ARG A 309 5.57 -4.73 -21.75
C ARG A 309 4.21 -4.03 -21.66
N ALA A 310 4.17 -2.70 -21.76
CA ALA A 310 2.99 -1.89 -21.42
C ALA A 310 1.70 -2.35 -22.12
N SER A 311 1.78 -2.82 -23.37
CA SER A 311 0.61 -3.29 -24.15
C SER A 311 -0.09 -4.51 -23.55
N ARG A 312 0.59 -5.29 -22.71
CA ARG A 312 0.06 -6.49 -22.05
C ARG A 312 -0.24 -6.29 -20.56
N LEU A 313 0.12 -5.13 -19.98
CA LEU A 313 -0.05 -4.82 -18.57
C LEU A 313 -1.36 -4.08 -18.31
N ASN A 314 -2.03 -4.40 -17.20
CA ASN A 314 -3.17 -3.65 -16.72
C ASN A 314 -3.24 -3.66 -15.19
N VAL A 315 -3.71 -2.57 -14.60
CA VAL A 315 -3.96 -2.50 -13.15
C VAL A 315 -5.45 -2.74 -12.91
N SER A 316 -5.75 -3.78 -12.14
CA SER A 316 -7.12 -4.14 -11.79
C SER A 316 -7.68 -3.24 -10.67
N SER A 317 -8.98 -3.31 -10.44
CA SER A 317 -9.69 -2.46 -9.45
C SER A 317 -9.25 -2.69 -8.00
N ASN A 318 -8.64 -3.84 -7.69
CA ASN A 318 -8.04 -4.13 -6.39
C ASN A 318 -6.52 -3.83 -6.37
N CYS A 319 -6.02 -3.06 -7.35
CA CYS A 319 -4.62 -2.66 -7.50
C CYS A 319 -3.63 -3.80 -7.80
N SER A 320 -4.13 -5.00 -8.13
CA SER A 320 -3.30 -6.11 -8.62
C SER A 320 -2.86 -5.88 -10.06
N LEU A 321 -1.65 -6.33 -10.40
CA LEU A 321 -1.09 -6.20 -11.75
C LEU A 321 -1.45 -7.42 -12.60
N LEU A 322 -2.23 -7.20 -13.65
CA LEU A 322 -2.53 -8.20 -14.68
C LEU A 322 -1.46 -8.13 -15.78
N ILE A 323 -0.88 -9.29 -16.10
CA ILE A 323 0.01 -9.48 -17.26
C ILE A 323 -0.66 -10.48 -18.19
N ARG A 324 -0.97 -10.05 -19.42
CA ARG A 324 -1.58 -10.92 -20.43
C ARG A 324 -0.55 -11.66 -21.26
N ASN A 325 -0.88 -12.88 -21.67
CA ASN A 325 -0.10 -13.71 -22.58
C ASN A 325 1.39 -13.70 -22.20
N ILE A 326 1.71 -14.26 -21.03
CA ILE A 326 3.06 -14.21 -20.47
C ILE A 326 4.06 -14.96 -21.35
N THR A 327 5.29 -14.46 -21.32
CA THR A 327 6.44 -15.02 -22.04
C THR A 327 7.54 -15.39 -21.06
N ASP A 328 8.54 -16.15 -21.51
CA ASP A 328 9.74 -16.46 -20.70
C ASP A 328 10.46 -15.20 -20.19
N GLU A 329 10.31 -14.08 -20.92
CA GLU A 329 10.87 -12.80 -20.51
C GLU A 329 10.11 -12.18 -19.34
N ASP A 330 8.87 -12.58 -19.05
CA ASP A 330 8.10 -12.07 -17.92
C ASP A 330 8.47 -12.76 -16.60
N ALA A 331 9.27 -13.83 -16.64
CA ALA A 331 9.87 -14.37 -15.42
C ALA A 331 10.72 -13.28 -14.73
N GLY A 332 10.56 -13.15 -13.42
CA GLY A 332 11.27 -12.15 -12.64
C GLY A 332 10.62 -11.83 -11.30
N ARG A 333 11.22 -10.88 -10.58
CA ARG A 333 10.72 -10.36 -9.31
C ARG A 333 9.83 -9.15 -9.54
N TYR A 334 8.68 -9.13 -8.88
CA TYR A 334 7.71 -8.06 -8.91
C TYR A 334 7.46 -7.53 -7.50
N ASP A 335 7.67 -6.24 -7.31
CA ASP A 335 7.48 -5.56 -6.04
C ASP A 335 6.28 -4.61 -6.13
N CYS A 336 5.25 -4.85 -5.30
CA CYS A 336 4.21 -3.87 -5.08
C CYS A 336 4.64 -2.91 -3.98
N GLN A 337 4.57 -1.60 -4.26
CA GLN A 337 4.89 -0.55 -3.30
C GLN A 337 3.66 0.32 -3.02
N VAL A 338 3.34 0.45 -1.73
CA VAL A 338 2.26 1.32 -1.23
C VAL A 338 2.92 2.51 -0.52
N LYS A 339 2.70 3.74 -1.01
CA LYS A 339 3.31 4.96 -0.44
C LYS A 339 4.84 4.84 -0.26
N ASN A 340 5.52 4.22 -1.23
CA ASN A 340 6.96 3.95 -1.23
C ASN A 340 7.45 3.00 -0.12
N LYS A 341 6.57 2.18 0.44
CA LYS A 341 6.92 1.03 1.28
C LYS A 341 6.68 -0.25 0.49
N ASN A 342 7.61 -1.20 0.52
CA ASN A 342 7.43 -2.51 -0.10
C ASN A 342 6.35 -3.27 0.68
N ASP A 343 5.33 -3.74 -0.04
CA ASP A 343 4.17 -4.41 0.52
C ASP A 343 4.11 -5.89 0.14
N ALA A 344 4.29 -6.20 -1.15
CA ALA A 344 4.38 -7.56 -1.67
C ALA A 344 5.67 -7.77 -2.46
N ASN A 345 6.33 -8.92 -2.26
CA ASN A 345 7.45 -9.39 -3.07
C ASN A 345 7.04 -10.70 -3.74
N LEU A 346 6.89 -10.69 -5.05
CA LEU A 346 6.46 -11.86 -5.83
C LEU A 346 7.60 -12.27 -6.77
N VAL A 347 7.79 -13.56 -6.99
CA VAL A 347 8.67 -14.08 -8.05
C VAL A 347 7.84 -14.92 -9.00
N LEU A 348 7.73 -14.45 -10.24
CA LEU A 348 7.10 -15.20 -11.31
C LEU A 348 8.15 -16.10 -11.97
N ASN A 349 7.87 -17.41 -12.00
CA ASN A 349 8.63 -18.41 -12.74
C ASN A 349 7.75 -18.93 -13.88
N THR A 350 8.35 -19.13 -15.05
CA THR A 350 7.61 -19.62 -16.22
C THR A 350 8.05 -21.01 -16.62
N LEU A 351 7.10 -21.86 -17.02
CA LEU A 351 7.34 -23.16 -17.62
C LEU A 351 6.93 -23.13 -19.09
N SER A 352 7.81 -23.59 -19.98
CA SER A 352 7.54 -23.71 -21.41
C SER A 352 7.99 -25.07 -21.95
N ILE A 353 7.27 -25.56 -22.95
CA ILE A 353 7.70 -26.69 -23.77
C ILE A 353 7.94 -26.17 -25.19
N SER A 354 9.14 -26.37 -25.71
CA SER A 354 9.50 -26.07 -27.10
C SER A 354 9.98 -27.32 -27.84
N THR A 355 9.92 -27.28 -29.16
CA THR A 355 10.41 -28.35 -30.04
C THR A 355 11.75 -27.96 -30.66
N ASP A 356 12.61 -28.93 -30.89
CA ASP A 356 13.83 -28.81 -31.69
C ASP A 356 13.80 -29.81 -32.85
N PRO A 357 13.69 -29.35 -34.12
CA PRO A 357 13.61 -27.95 -34.55
C PRO A 357 12.25 -27.27 -34.23
N PRO A 358 12.19 -25.92 -34.16
CA PRO A 358 11.00 -25.16 -33.76
C PRO A 358 9.86 -25.16 -34.79
N GLU A 359 10.15 -25.50 -36.05
CA GLU A 359 9.16 -25.68 -37.13
C GLU A 359 9.16 -27.13 -37.59
N VAL A 360 8.44 -28.01 -36.88
CA VAL A 360 8.10 -29.32 -37.43
C VAL A 360 6.67 -29.26 -37.93
N HIS A 361 6.50 -29.07 -39.24
CA HIS A 361 5.40 -29.74 -39.93
C HIS A 361 5.84 -31.19 -40.07
N PRO A 362 5.15 -32.18 -39.45
CA PRO A 362 5.58 -33.57 -39.47
C PRO A 362 5.52 -34.12 -40.91
N ARG A 363 6.59 -33.93 -41.69
CA ARG A 363 6.79 -34.65 -42.94
C ARG A 363 7.60 -35.90 -42.62
N GLY A 364 6.87 -36.95 -42.24
CA GLY A 364 7.40 -38.29 -42.10
C GLY A 364 7.89 -38.66 -40.69
N ASN A 365 8.44 -39.85 -40.64
CA ASN A 365 8.99 -40.66 -39.56
C ASN A 365 10.20 -40.05 -38.81
N GLU A 366 10.23 -38.72 -38.68
CA GLU A 366 11.26 -37.97 -37.96
C GLU A 366 10.90 -37.85 -36.48
N SER A 367 11.87 -38.07 -35.60
CA SER A 367 11.70 -37.92 -34.15
C SER A 367 11.71 -36.45 -33.76
N VAL A 368 10.79 -36.02 -32.90
CA VAL A 368 10.74 -34.65 -32.38
C VAL A 368 11.43 -34.61 -31.02
N THR A 369 12.29 -33.63 -30.80
CA THR A 369 12.87 -33.38 -29.47
C THR A 369 12.10 -32.30 -28.75
N LEU A 370 11.61 -32.61 -27.56
CA LEU A 370 10.89 -31.71 -26.66
C LEU A 370 11.85 -31.20 -25.59
N LEU A 371 11.81 -29.88 -25.37
CA LEU A 371 12.59 -29.17 -24.37
C LEU A 371 11.62 -28.55 -23.37
N CYS A 372 11.56 -29.11 -22.17
CA CYS A 372 10.81 -28.51 -21.07
C CYS A 372 11.74 -27.59 -20.26
N SER A 373 11.47 -26.29 -20.30
CA SER A 373 12.33 -25.25 -19.74
C SER A 373 11.60 -24.48 -18.64
N LEU A 374 12.18 -24.48 -17.44
CA LEU A 374 11.75 -23.60 -16.34
C LEU A 374 12.65 -22.36 -16.30
N LYS A 375 12.06 -21.16 -16.44
CA LYS A 375 12.76 -19.89 -16.22
C LYS A 375 12.50 -19.41 -14.80
N ARG A 376 13.60 -19.21 -14.05
CA ARG A 376 13.60 -18.67 -12.69
C ARG A 376 14.13 -17.23 -12.69
N TYR A 377 13.71 -16.45 -11.69
CA TYR A 377 14.26 -15.12 -11.43
C TYR A 377 15.77 -15.17 -11.15
N ASP A 378 16.19 -16.02 -10.21
CA ASP A 378 17.61 -16.21 -9.89
C ASP A 378 18.17 -17.40 -10.65
N LYS A 379 18.91 -17.10 -11.72
CA LYS A 379 19.57 -18.10 -12.58
C LYS A 379 20.74 -18.80 -11.89
N THR A 380 21.23 -18.26 -10.78
CA THR A 380 22.31 -18.89 -10.00
C THR A 380 21.79 -20.06 -9.16
N ILE A 381 20.49 -20.09 -8.86
CA ILE A 381 19.84 -21.19 -8.17
C ILE A 381 19.52 -22.28 -9.20
N LEU A 382 20.36 -23.32 -9.20
CA LEU A 382 20.21 -24.46 -10.09
C LEU A 382 19.00 -25.32 -9.71
N CYS A 383 18.34 -25.89 -10.71
CA CYS A 383 17.33 -26.92 -10.47
C CYS A 383 18.01 -28.22 -10.00
N GLU A 384 17.45 -28.85 -8.97
CA GLU A 384 17.95 -30.13 -8.46
C GLU A 384 17.89 -31.21 -9.55
N GLN A 385 18.76 -32.22 -9.47
CA GLN A 385 18.73 -33.31 -10.43
C GLN A 385 17.38 -34.05 -10.36
N ASN A 386 16.77 -34.32 -11.51
CA ASN A 386 15.47 -34.98 -11.62
C ASN A 386 14.30 -34.18 -11.03
N SER A 387 14.44 -32.86 -10.88
CA SER A 387 13.33 -31.97 -10.50
C SER A 387 12.37 -31.66 -11.66
N ILE A 388 12.75 -31.95 -12.92
CA ILE A 388 11.87 -31.79 -14.08
C ILE A 388 11.69 -33.14 -14.77
N ILE A 389 10.52 -33.74 -14.60
CA ILE A 389 10.21 -35.10 -15.06
C ILE A 389 9.17 -35.09 -16.17
N TRP A 390 9.18 -36.15 -16.97
CA TRP A 390 8.18 -36.40 -18.02
C TRP A 390 7.27 -37.55 -17.63
N MET A 391 5.99 -37.42 -17.96
CA MET A 391 4.95 -38.40 -17.72
C MET A 391 4.25 -38.75 -19.03
N ASP A 392 3.88 -40.02 -19.20
CA ASP A 392 3.00 -40.46 -20.28
C ASP A 392 1.51 -40.15 -19.99
N GLU A 393 0.65 -40.48 -20.95
CA GLU A 393 -0.81 -40.36 -20.84
C GLU A 393 -1.43 -41.15 -19.67
N ARG A 394 -0.75 -42.19 -19.18
CA ARG A 394 -1.20 -43.06 -18.08
C ARG A 394 -0.70 -42.57 -16.73
N GLY A 395 0.11 -41.50 -16.70
CA GLY A 395 0.75 -41.00 -15.50
C GLY A 395 1.95 -41.84 -15.05
N SER A 396 2.57 -42.60 -15.96
CA SER A 396 3.83 -43.29 -15.70
C SER A 396 5.00 -42.36 -15.99
N GLN A 397 6.00 -42.34 -15.11
CA GLN A 397 7.20 -41.54 -15.29
C GLN A 397 8.08 -42.12 -16.40
N LEU A 398 8.46 -41.28 -17.35
CA LEU A 398 9.35 -41.63 -18.46
C LEU A 398 10.80 -41.54 -18.01
N THR A 399 11.51 -42.68 -18.04
CA THR A 399 12.94 -42.78 -17.68
C THR A 399 13.68 -43.63 -18.69
N GLY A 400 14.93 -43.28 -18.97
CA GLY A 400 15.78 -44.00 -19.93
C GLY A 400 15.22 -44.02 -21.35
N GLU A 401 15.50 -45.09 -22.08
CA GLU A 401 15.02 -45.29 -23.44
C GLU A 401 13.85 -46.29 -23.47
N GLY A 402 12.74 -45.85 -24.08
CA GLY A 402 11.57 -46.67 -24.36
C GLY A 402 11.40 -46.95 -25.85
N VAL A 403 10.36 -47.72 -26.18
CA VAL A 403 9.99 -48.04 -27.58
C VAL A 403 9.64 -46.77 -28.38
N GLU A 404 9.08 -45.77 -27.70
CA GLU A 404 8.43 -44.62 -28.32
C GLU A 404 9.07 -43.29 -27.93
N PHE A 405 9.99 -43.30 -26.97
CA PHE A 405 10.64 -42.11 -26.45
C PHE A 405 12.06 -42.42 -25.99
N GLU A 406 12.89 -41.38 -25.88
CA GLU A 406 14.21 -41.41 -25.28
C GLU A 406 14.31 -40.22 -24.32
N PHE A 407 14.38 -40.48 -23.02
CA PHE A 407 14.65 -39.44 -22.02
C PHE A 407 16.15 -39.15 -22.00
N ARG A 408 16.55 -37.95 -22.45
CA ARG A 408 17.95 -37.54 -22.58
C ARG A 408 18.51 -36.87 -21.32
N GLY A 409 17.72 -36.83 -20.26
CA GLY A 409 18.11 -36.26 -18.99
C GLY A 409 17.74 -34.79 -18.84
N GLN A 410 18.16 -34.23 -17.70
CA GLN A 410 17.96 -32.86 -17.31
C GLN A 410 19.32 -32.18 -17.18
N THR A 411 19.48 -31.01 -17.81
CA THR A 411 20.61 -30.10 -17.63
C THR A 411 20.10 -28.81 -17.00
N ASN A 412 20.44 -28.60 -15.72
CA ASN A 412 19.90 -27.50 -14.92
C ASN A 412 18.36 -27.48 -15.01
N CYS A 413 17.74 -26.35 -15.35
CA CYS A 413 16.28 -26.20 -15.43
C CYS A 413 15.70 -26.55 -16.80
N VAL A 414 16.40 -27.36 -17.61
CA VAL A 414 15.94 -27.82 -18.93
C VAL A 414 15.97 -29.35 -18.97
N SER A 415 14.81 -29.95 -19.25
CA SER A 415 14.64 -31.40 -19.36
C SER A 415 14.31 -31.79 -20.80
N VAL A 416 14.97 -32.82 -21.30
CA VAL A 416 14.96 -33.18 -22.73
C VAL A 416 14.33 -34.55 -22.95
N LEU A 417 13.29 -34.60 -23.79
CA LEU A 417 12.61 -35.83 -24.19
C LEU A 417 12.53 -35.91 -25.72
N THR A 418 13.11 -36.95 -26.31
CA THR A 418 12.94 -37.22 -27.74
C THR A 418 11.79 -38.20 -27.93
N VAL A 419 10.78 -37.81 -28.70
CA VAL A 419 9.62 -38.64 -29.04
C VAL A 419 9.83 -39.22 -30.43
N LYS A 420 9.77 -40.55 -30.54
CA LYS A 420 9.89 -41.28 -31.80
C LYS A 420 8.50 -41.34 -32.43
N HIS A 421 8.31 -40.66 -33.57
CA HIS A 421 7.01 -40.61 -34.26
C HIS A 421 6.51 -42.02 -34.61
N GLN A 422 5.33 -42.40 -34.09
CA GLN A 422 4.65 -43.64 -34.44
C GLN A 422 3.20 -43.36 -34.87
N SER A 423 2.90 -43.80 -36.09
CA SER A 423 1.77 -43.42 -36.95
C SER A 423 0.35 -43.77 -36.47
N ARG A 424 0.06 -43.93 -35.17
CA ARG A 424 -1.24 -44.45 -34.74
C ARG A 424 -2.04 -43.67 -33.69
N ASN A 425 -1.45 -42.88 -32.79
CA ASN A 425 -2.24 -42.23 -31.73
C ASN A 425 -1.77 -40.80 -31.43
N ASN A 426 -2.71 -39.88 -31.22
CA ASN A 426 -2.44 -38.57 -30.63
C ASN A 426 -1.98 -38.78 -29.19
N LYS A 427 -0.67 -38.66 -28.94
CA LYS A 427 -0.10 -38.89 -27.61
C LYS A 427 0.12 -37.60 -26.86
N LYS A 428 -0.13 -37.67 -25.57
CA LYS A 428 0.07 -36.58 -24.63
C LYS A 428 1.29 -36.88 -23.76
N PHE A 429 2.22 -35.94 -23.69
CA PHE A 429 3.39 -35.96 -22.82
C PHE A 429 3.29 -34.80 -21.85
N THR A 430 3.35 -35.07 -20.55
CA THR A 430 3.26 -34.03 -19.52
C THR A 430 4.63 -33.82 -18.89
N CYS A 431 5.15 -32.60 -18.96
CA CYS A 431 6.31 -32.19 -18.18
C CYS A 431 5.86 -31.66 -16.82
N LYS A 432 6.51 -32.07 -15.73
CA LYS A 432 6.24 -31.61 -14.37
C LYS A 432 7.51 -31.08 -13.72
N PHE A 433 7.41 -29.94 -13.04
CA PHE A 433 8.44 -29.42 -12.16
C PHE A 433 8.10 -29.73 -10.70
N LEU A 434 9.07 -30.30 -9.99
CA LEU A 434 9.00 -30.67 -8.59
C LEU A 434 9.98 -29.84 -7.77
N GLU A 435 9.50 -29.32 -6.65
CA GLU A 435 10.30 -28.63 -5.63
C GLU A 435 9.84 -29.14 -4.27
N ASP A 436 10.77 -29.55 -3.41
CA ASP A 436 10.48 -30.20 -2.11
C ASP A 436 9.60 -31.46 -2.22
N ASN A 437 9.77 -32.25 -3.28
CA ASN A 437 8.94 -33.42 -3.64
C ASN A 437 7.46 -33.10 -3.94
N GLU A 438 7.09 -31.83 -4.10
CA GLU A 438 5.75 -31.42 -4.52
C GLU A 438 5.76 -30.93 -5.96
N VAL A 439 4.73 -31.30 -6.73
CA VAL A 439 4.54 -30.75 -8.08
C VAL A 439 4.13 -29.28 -7.95
N LYS A 440 4.96 -28.37 -8.46
CA LYS A 440 4.66 -26.92 -8.44
C LYS A 440 3.96 -26.46 -9.71
N ILE A 441 4.29 -27.06 -10.85
CA ILE A 441 3.67 -26.75 -12.14
C ILE A 441 3.85 -27.90 -13.14
N ASP A 442 2.92 -28.03 -14.07
CA ASP A 442 2.96 -28.96 -15.19
C ASP A 442 2.53 -28.31 -16.51
N ALA A 443 3.07 -28.84 -17.61
CA ALA A 443 2.74 -28.45 -18.97
C ALA A 443 2.56 -29.67 -19.86
N ASP A 444 1.59 -29.59 -20.75
CA ASP A 444 1.22 -30.67 -21.64
C ASP A 444 1.69 -30.38 -23.07
N TYR A 445 2.33 -31.36 -23.68
CA TYR A 445 2.57 -31.42 -25.11
C TYR A 445 1.63 -32.47 -25.72
N VAL A 446 0.89 -32.07 -26.75
CA VAL A 446 0.02 -32.95 -27.52
C VAL A 446 0.59 -33.07 -28.91
N ASP A 447 0.99 -34.29 -29.27
CA ASP A 447 1.40 -34.62 -30.63
C ASP A 447 0.11 -34.75 -31.47
N VAL A 448 -0.27 -33.66 -32.13
CA VAL A 448 -1.44 -33.63 -33.02
C VAL A 448 -0.98 -34.12 -34.37
N LEU A 449 -1.43 -35.31 -34.77
CA LEU A 449 -1.41 -35.70 -36.17
C LEU A 449 -2.31 -34.72 -36.94
N ASP A 450 -1.70 -33.78 -37.67
CA ASP A 450 -2.38 -33.16 -38.80
C ASP A 450 -2.64 -34.27 -39.81
N LEU A 451 -3.81 -34.90 -39.70
CA LEU A 451 -4.55 -35.34 -40.88
C LEU A 451 -4.89 -34.10 -41.70
N SER A 452 -3.87 -33.45 -42.27
CA SER A 452 -4.02 -32.78 -43.56
C SER A 452 -4.17 -33.88 -44.60
N ASP A 453 -5.28 -34.60 -44.47
CA ASP A 453 -5.83 -35.33 -45.58
C ASP A 453 -6.05 -34.32 -46.69
N SER A 454 -5.31 -34.55 -47.76
CA SER A 454 -5.55 -34.12 -49.12
C SER A 454 -6.85 -33.34 -49.38
N THR A 455 -6.92 -32.08 -48.97
CA THR A 455 -7.61 -31.08 -49.80
C THR A 455 -6.59 -30.45 -50.72
N HIS A 456 -6.01 -31.28 -51.59
CA HIS A 456 -6.04 -30.87 -52.98
C HIS A 456 -7.48 -30.44 -53.23
N SER A 457 -7.65 -29.17 -53.57
CA SER A 457 -8.83 -28.65 -54.22
C SER A 457 -9.04 -29.37 -55.55
N ASN A 458 -9.43 -30.64 -55.46
CA ASN A 458 -10.17 -31.40 -56.44
C ASN A 458 -11.38 -31.87 -55.65
N SER A 459 -12.37 -30.99 -55.59
CA SER A 459 -13.71 -31.32 -55.17
C SER A 459 -14.21 -32.47 -56.04
N VAL A 460 -14.02 -33.71 -55.61
CA VAL A 460 -14.92 -34.79 -56.00
C VAL A 460 -16.19 -34.54 -55.20
N ILE A 461 -17.00 -33.66 -55.77
CA ILE A 461 -18.39 -33.48 -55.41
C ILE A 461 -19.03 -34.87 -55.59
N SER A 462 -19.41 -35.49 -54.48
CA SER A 462 -20.41 -36.56 -54.52
C SER A 462 -21.67 -35.99 -55.18
N PRO A 463 -22.20 -36.60 -56.26
CA PRO A 463 -23.24 -35.99 -57.09
C PRO A 463 -24.61 -35.82 -56.39
N ASP A 464 -24.79 -36.28 -55.16
CA ASP A 464 -26.13 -36.43 -54.57
C ASP A 464 -26.65 -35.22 -53.78
N ILE A 465 -25.80 -34.21 -53.47
CA ILE A 465 -26.25 -33.03 -52.70
C ILE A 465 -26.47 -31.78 -53.58
N ILE A 466 -25.91 -31.75 -54.80
CA ILE A 466 -26.17 -30.66 -55.76
C ILE A 466 -27.50 -30.87 -56.52
N ILE A 467 -27.99 -32.12 -56.63
CA ILE A 467 -29.24 -32.43 -57.33
C ILE A 467 -30.46 -31.91 -56.53
N GLY A 468 -30.44 -31.92 -55.19
CA GLY A 468 -31.58 -31.46 -54.38
C GLY A 468 -31.82 -29.94 -54.47
N ALA A 469 -30.76 -29.14 -54.42
CA ALA A 469 -30.88 -27.68 -54.47
C ALA A 469 -31.21 -27.16 -55.87
N VAL A 470 -30.64 -27.77 -56.92
CA VAL A 470 -30.94 -27.39 -58.32
C VAL A 470 -32.35 -27.82 -58.72
N VAL A 471 -32.81 -29.01 -58.32
CA VAL A 471 -34.19 -29.47 -58.57
C VAL A 471 -35.19 -28.58 -57.84
N GLY A 472 -34.90 -28.16 -56.61
CA GLY A 472 -35.74 -27.20 -55.88
C GLY A 472 -35.89 -25.86 -56.60
N VAL A 473 -34.79 -25.28 -57.07
CA VAL A 473 -34.81 -24.00 -57.80
C VAL A 473 -35.51 -24.14 -59.16
N VAL A 474 -35.27 -25.24 -59.88
CA VAL A 474 -35.94 -25.51 -61.17
C VAL A 474 -37.44 -25.71 -60.99
N LEU A 475 -37.89 -26.41 -59.95
CA LEU A 475 -39.31 -26.57 -59.65
C LEU A 475 -39.97 -25.23 -59.32
N VAL A 476 -39.30 -24.36 -58.54
CA VAL A 476 -39.81 -23.01 -58.25
C VAL A 476 -39.90 -22.17 -59.52
N LEU A 477 -38.89 -22.21 -60.39
CA LEU A 477 -38.91 -21.49 -61.66
C LEU A 477 -40.00 -22.01 -62.62
N LEU A 478 -40.25 -23.32 -62.66
CA LEU A 478 -41.33 -23.91 -63.46
C LEU A 478 -42.71 -23.52 -62.95
N VAL A 479 -42.91 -23.42 -61.64
CA VAL A 479 -44.16 -22.92 -61.04
C VAL A 479 -44.37 -21.45 -61.39
N ILE A 480 -43.33 -20.61 -61.31
CA ILE A 480 -43.41 -19.20 -61.71
C ILE A 480 -43.75 -19.08 -63.20
N PHE A 481 -43.10 -19.88 -64.06
CA PHE A 481 -43.38 -19.88 -65.50
C PHE A 481 -44.80 -20.36 -65.81
N ALA A 482 -45.31 -21.39 -65.11
CA ALA A 482 -46.68 -21.86 -65.25
C ALA A 482 -47.70 -20.79 -64.84
N VAL A 483 -47.46 -20.05 -63.76
CA VAL A 483 -48.31 -18.92 -63.33
C VAL A 483 -48.30 -17.80 -64.37
N LEU A 484 -47.15 -17.45 -64.94
CA LEU A 484 -47.04 -16.46 -66.01
C LEU A 484 -47.75 -16.91 -67.29
N LEU A 485 -47.66 -18.19 -67.65
CA LEU A 485 -48.43 -18.76 -68.76
C LEU A 485 -49.94 -18.78 -68.49
N PHE A 486 -50.36 -19.00 -67.24
CA PHE A 486 -51.78 -18.95 -66.87
C PHE A 486 -52.33 -17.53 -66.91
N LYS A 487 -51.53 -16.52 -66.50
CA LYS A 487 -51.90 -15.10 -66.59
C LYS A 487 -51.90 -14.60 -68.04
N THR A 488 -50.98 -15.05 -68.88
CA THR A 488 -50.96 -14.70 -70.32
C THR A 488 -52.04 -15.42 -71.13
N LYS A 489 -52.45 -16.65 -70.75
CA LYS A 489 -53.62 -17.33 -71.33
C LYS A 489 -54.95 -16.68 -70.94
N ARG A 490 -55.07 -16.07 -69.74
CA ARG A 490 -56.22 -15.20 -69.40
C ARG A 490 -56.17 -13.84 -70.10
N ALA A 491 -54.99 -13.33 -70.44
CA ALA A 491 -54.84 -12.09 -71.20
C ALA A 491 -55.07 -12.23 -72.73
N LYS A 492 -55.23 -13.46 -73.25
CA LYS A 492 -55.51 -13.74 -74.68
C LYS A 492 -56.98 -14.06 -74.98
N ALA A 493 -57.88 -13.91 -74.00
CA ALA A 493 -59.31 -14.16 -74.16
C ALA A 493 -60.15 -12.96 -73.71
N THR A 494 -59.84 -11.76 -74.24
CA THR A 494 -60.78 -10.64 -74.47
C THR A 494 -59.97 -9.45 -74.97
N ASN A 495 -59.91 -9.27 -76.29
CA ASN A 495 -59.71 -7.98 -76.92
C ASN A 495 -60.40 -8.04 -78.28
N ASP A 496 -61.66 -7.61 -78.29
CA ASP A 496 -62.35 -7.11 -79.48
C ASP A 496 -63.35 -6.06 -79.00
N HIS A 497 -62.93 -4.79 -78.94
CA HIS A 497 -63.61 -3.68 -79.64
C HIS A 497 -62.96 -2.32 -79.32
N ASN A 498 -62.53 -1.65 -80.39
CA ASN A 498 -62.63 -0.22 -80.74
C ASN A 498 -62.51 0.82 -79.60
N GLY A 499 -61.72 1.89 -79.68
CA GLY A 499 -61.12 2.56 -80.83
C GLY A 499 -61.17 4.07 -80.58
N GLY A 500 -60.00 4.72 -80.51
CA GLY A 500 -59.77 6.08 -80.99
C GLY A 500 -60.17 7.31 -80.17
N LYS A 501 -59.12 8.10 -79.86
CA LYS A 501 -59.03 9.59 -79.88
C LYS A 501 -59.71 10.37 -78.73
N ASP A 502 -59.19 11.49 -78.23
CA ASP A 502 -57.86 12.10 -78.10
C ASP A 502 -58.09 13.35 -77.20
N PHE A 503 -57.04 13.81 -76.52
CA PHE A 503 -56.79 15.19 -76.04
C PHE A 503 -57.50 15.82 -74.82
N GLN A 504 -56.68 15.91 -73.76
CA GLN A 504 -56.27 17.07 -72.93
C GLN A 504 -57.07 17.56 -71.70
N MET A 505 -56.42 17.33 -70.54
CA MET A 505 -56.41 18.09 -69.27
C MET A 505 -55.77 19.49 -69.44
N PRO A 506 -55.63 20.37 -68.42
CA PRO A 506 -56.26 20.48 -67.09
C PRO A 506 -56.85 21.91 -66.85
N THR A 507 -57.46 22.27 -65.71
CA THR A 507 -56.79 23.00 -64.58
C THR A 507 -57.82 23.36 -63.49
N TYR A 508 -57.44 23.16 -62.21
CA TYR A 508 -57.79 23.88 -60.96
C TYR A 508 -59.25 23.84 -60.44
N GLN A 509 -59.58 23.81 -59.12
CA GLN A 509 -58.83 24.15 -57.90
C GLN A 509 -59.50 23.64 -56.59
N ASN A 510 -58.67 23.35 -55.57
CA ASN A 510 -58.77 23.53 -54.10
C ASN A 510 -60.04 23.08 -53.33
N SER A 511 -59.97 22.47 -52.13
CA SER A 511 -59.11 22.76 -50.96
C SER A 511 -59.15 21.63 -49.90
N GLU A 512 -58.08 21.56 -49.11
CA GLU A 512 -57.89 21.05 -47.72
C GLU A 512 -58.52 19.73 -47.22
N PRO A 513 -57.71 18.87 -46.56
CA PRO A 513 -58.21 17.91 -45.57
C PRO A 513 -57.57 18.08 -44.17
N ASP A 514 -58.39 17.84 -43.15
CA ASP A 514 -58.06 17.79 -41.72
C ASP A 514 -57.60 16.37 -41.33
N SER A 515 -56.57 16.25 -40.48
CA SER A 515 -55.96 15.00 -40.05
C SER A 515 -55.77 14.97 -38.54
N GLY A 516 -55.85 13.78 -37.94
CA GLY A 516 -55.43 13.51 -36.56
C GLY A 516 -54.62 12.21 -36.49
N PRO A 517 -54.11 11.79 -35.31
CA PRO A 517 -53.94 12.58 -34.08
C PRO A 517 -52.54 12.38 -33.42
N GLU A 518 -52.35 13.10 -32.30
CA GLU A 518 -51.41 12.89 -31.18
C GLU A 518 -49.95 13.40 -31.28
N SER A 519 -49.81 14.65 -30.82
CA SER A 519 -48.65 15.30 -30.22
C SER A 519 -48.36 14.73 -28.81
N GLU A 520 -47.19 14.82 -28.18
CA GLU A 520 -46.05 15.71 -28.38
C GLU A 520 -44.85 15.22 -27.55
N LEU A 521 -43.65 15.27 -28.13
CA LEU A 521 -42.42 15.88 -27.56
C LEU A 521 -41.27 15.74 -28.60
N THR A 522 -41.42 16.48 -29.70
CA THR A 522 -40.49 17.50 -30.27
C THR A 522 -39.03 17.51 -29.73
N TYR A 523 -37.89 17.65 -30.47
CA TYR A 523 -37.41 17.62 -31.88
C TYR A 523 -35.85 17.64 -31.79
N ALA A 524 -35.07 16.86 -32.57
CA ALA A 524 -34.40 17.16 -33.87
C ALA A 524 -33.43 18.39 -33.88
N SER A 525 -32.28 18.43 -34.57
CA SER A 525 -31.66 17.54 -35.57
C SER A 525 -30.27 18.06 -36.04
N VAL A 526 -29.33 17.13 -36.27
CA VAL A 526 -28.53 16.86 -37.51
C VAL A 526 -27.78 18.02 -38.22
N ASN A 527 -26.46 17.89 -38.45
CA ASN A 527 -25.93 17.51 -39.79
C ASN A 527 -24.43 17.17 -39.85
N HIS A 528 -24.12 16.11 -40.60
CA HIS A 528 -22.80 15.78 -41.13
C HIS A 528 -22.91 15.76 -42.65
N SER A 529 -21.92 16.33 -43.36
CA SER A 529 -21.73 16.04 -44.79
C SER A 529 -20.25 15.94 -45.11
N ARG A 530 -19.89 14.82 -45.76
CA ARG A 530 -18.58 14.49 -46.34
C ARG A 530 -18.29 15.33 -47.58
N SER A 531 -17.00 15.49 -47.90
CA SER A 531 -16.49 15.19 -49.25
C SER A 531 -14.99 14.85 -49.23
N LYS A 532 -14.60 13.88 -50.07
CA LYS A 532 -13.22 13.52 -50.45
C LYS A 532 -12.84 14.33 -51.71
N ALA A 533 -11.57 14.74 -51.85
CA ALA A 533 -10.64 14.34 -52.93
C ALA A 533 -9.50 15.37 -53.21
N THR A 534 -8.26 14.87 -53.12
CA THR A 534 -7.06 15.06 -53.99
C THR A 534 -6.44 16.45 -54.25
N SER A 535 -5.15 16.63 -53.90
CA SER A 535 -3.98 16.85 -54.82
C SER A 535 -2.79 17.57 -54.13
N LYS A 536 -1.57 17.15 -54.47
CA LYS A 536 -0.23 17.68 -54.09
C LYS A 536 -0.06 19.20 -54.30
N ILE A 537 0.83 19.84 -53.52
CA ILE A 537 1.94 20.74 -53.96
C ILE A 537 2.81 21.15 -52.75
N THR A 538 4.03 21.57 -53.07
CA THR A 538 5.33 21.55 -52.37
C THR A 538 5.75 22.91 -51.76
N ILE A 539 6.50 22.87 -50.63
CA ILE A 539 7.51 23.82 -50.06
C ILE A 539 7.16 25.31 -49.85
N LYS A 540 7.40 25.81 -48.61
CA LYS A 540 8.39 26.86 -48.30
C LYS A 540 8.57 27.07 -46.78
N GLU A 541 9.83 27.00 -46.34
CA GLU A 541 10.34 27.64 -45.13
C GLU A 541 10.20 29.17 -45.26
N GLU A 542 9.89 29.86 -44.17
CA GLU A 542 10.51 31.14 -43.83
C GLU A 542 10.32 31.48 -42.34
N GLU A 543 11.40 32.00 -41.76
CA GLU A 543 11.60 32.41 -40.38
C GLU A 543 10.74 33.66 -40.00
N GLY A 544 10.52 33.86 -38.70
CA GLY A 544 9.92 35.09 -38.17
C GLY A 544 9.95 35.17 -36.64
N GLU A 545 10.91 35.95 -36.14
CA GLU A 545 11.22 36.36 -34.76
C GLU A 545 10.05 36.87 -33.88
N VAL A 546 10.17 36.56 -32.56
CA VAL A 546 10.10 37.42 -31.34
C VAL A 546 8.77 38.18 -31.08
N THR A 547 8.13 38.14 -29.90
CA THR A 547 8.42 39.05 -28.76
C THR A 547 7.65 38.69 -27.47
N TYR A 548 8.32 38.93 -26.34
CA TYR A 548 7.99 38.76 -24.93
C TYR A 548 6.78 39.55 -24.40
N SER A 549 6.20 39.10 -23.27
CA SER A 549 5.65 40.03 -22.27
C SER A 549 5.74 39.47 -20.83
N THR A 550 6.43 40.22 -19.98
CA THR A 550 6.48 40.11 -18.52
C THR A 550 5.45 41.08 -17.92
N VAL A 551 4.71 40.67 -16.89
CA VAL A 551 3.86 41.57 -16.09
C VAL A 551 4.42 41.63 -14.67
N LYS A 552 4.73 42.85 -14.22
CA LYS A 552 5.24 43.17 -12.89
C LYS A 552 4.09 43.71 -12.01
N ARG A 553 4.03 43.13 -10.82
CA ARG A 553 3.44 43.54 -9.54
C ARG A 553 2.91 44.98 -9.40
N ASN A 554 1.76 45.08 -8.74
CA ASN A 554 1.52 46.01 -7.63
C ASN A 554 1.53 45.23 -6.31
#